data_AF-A0A0F9DTL2-F1
#
_entry.id   AF-A0A0F9DTL2-F1
#
_cell.length_a   1.000
_cell.length_b   1.000
_cell.length_c   1.000
_cell.angle_alpha   90.00
_cell.angle_beta   90.00
_cell.angle_gamma   90.00
#
_symmetry.space_group_name_H-M   'P 1'
#
loop_
_entity.id
_entity.type
_entity.pdbx_description
1 polymer ?
#
loop_
_entity_poly.entity_id
_entity_poly.type
_entity_poly.pdbx_seq_one_letter_code
_entity_poly.pdbx_strand_id
1 'polypeptide(L)'
;MTEQIILSKWREYFKKKGIKYKKLGRTGGTLTCMFCGKGVMQVLPNTYKLNCYSCDPKKNLGHYYTLIDIARKLDNLKGNDEEILHHIKEELNLKVNTKIDEDYIDKYLDFYVKEGFDLVPVAVKCPFCFGKGCPKCENTGNYGKNPIESDWTKKEHKDKVEWKQWINNGLNIGVKCGQCSNLLVVDLDHQEVIPDSIKKIMGNTLIQKTAHGFHLFYKYDKDFPKTRIDDLKIDIETTGGQVVIYPSITSNIKRSIENLVPVIEIPKELKKLLLDKITVPRQTESEKIREDIQTEDFKIDPNKLQLINNNLEGSCNSSFIKLGGILRKQLNLNDTGYVLHVLNKHLLANPMQSRTITAMVRELSKYSQFDEQELAHEIIKYLKDVEEAPRTEIAMGVAGTNRGEGKLRVDKALKYLVTNEYVTKRGTKYELIKQLDWSGSLINVGIPLKFKVPYFHNWANFRYGDLILIGSKNKKGNVSQTKGSLIVNENETSYAATDLRRKILEAFNYSVTRYERAQSIDLFRYTVYT
;
A
#
# COMPACT_ATOMS: atom_id res chain seq x y z
N MET A 1 -3.01 -21.08 -14.74
CA MET A 1 -3.21 -21.25 -13.28
C MET A 1 -4.65 -20.92 -12.89
N THR A 2 -5.20 -19.79 -13.36
CA THR A 2 -6.60 -19.36 -13.12
C THR A 2 -7.64 -20.44 -13.41
N GLU A 3 -7.52 -21.10 -14.57
CA GLU A 3 -8.44 -22.17 -14.97
C GLU A 3 -8.52 -23.28 -13.90
N GLN A 4 -7.38 -23.79 -13.43
CA GLN A 4 -7.34 -24.84 -12.41
C GLN A 4 -7.99 -24.41 -11.11
N ILE A 5 -7.85 -23.14 -10.71
CA ILE A 5 -8.51 -22.59 -9.52
C ILE A 5 -10.02 -22.71 -9.68
N ILE A 6 -10.58 -22.24 -10.80
CA ILE A 6 -12.02 -22.30 -11.09
C ILE A 6 -12.50 -23.75 -11.16
N LEU A 7 -11.81 -24.59 -11.93
CA LEU A 7 -12.19 -25.99 -12.14
C LEU A 7 -12.16 -26.81 -10.84
N SER A 8 -11.38 -26.40 -9.85
CA SER A 8 -11.35 -27.05 -8.52
C SER A 8 -12.56 -26.72 -7.63
N LYS A 9 -13.40 -25.73 -8.00
CA LYS A 9 -14.54 -25.23 -7.20
C LYS A 9 -15.85 -25.99 -7.37
N TRP A 10 -15.79 -27.24 -7.80
CA TRP A 10 -16.97 -28.07 -8.01
C TRP A 10 -17.89 -28.19 -6.79
N ARG A 11 -17.36 -28.17 -5.56
CA ARG A 11 -18.18 -28.22 -4.32
C ARG A 11 -19.08 -27.02 -4.17
N GLU A 12 -18.50 -25.86 -4.39
CA GLU A 12 -19.17 -24.57 -4.29
C GLU A 12 -20.24 -24.49 -5.38
N TYR A 13 -19.91 -24.95 -6.58
CA TYR A 13 -20.84 -25.05 -7.70
C TYR A 13 -21.99 -26.03 -7.45
N PHE A 14 -21.71 -27.26 -7.00
CA PHE A 14 -22.77 -28.23 -6.69
C PHE A 14 -23.68 -27.76 -5.57
N LYS A 15 -23.10 -27.12 -4.54
CA LYS A 15 -23.88 -26.49 -3.47
C LYS A 15 -24.80 -25.41 -4.04
N LYS A 16 -24.30 -24.54 -4.92
CA LYS A 16 -25.10 -23.48 -5.56
C LYS A 16 -26.22 -24.05 -6.42
N LYS A 17 -25.97 -25.15 -7.14
CA LYS A 17 -26.98 -25.84 -7.99
C LYS A 17 -27.89 -26.81 -7.24
N GLY A 18 -27.77 -26.92 -5.92
CA GLY A 18 -28.58 -27.85 -5.12
C GLY A 18 -28.31 -29.34 -5.39
N ILE A 19 -27.16 -29.67 -5.97
CA ILE A 19 -26.80 -31.05 -6.33
C ILE A 19 -26.32 -31.79 -5.07
N LYS A 20 -27.10 -32.78 -4.66
CA LYS A 20 -26.75 -33.66 -3.54
C LYS A 20 -25.71 -34.69 -4.00
N TYR A 21 -24.67 -34.87 -3.19
CA TYR A 21 -23.68 -35.94 -3.37
C TYR A 21 -23.44 -36.65 -2.04
N LYS A 22 -23.15 -37.96 -2.08
CA LYS A 22 -22.88 -38.79 -0.91
C LYS A 22 -21.44 -38.55 -0.47
N LYS A 23 -21.21 -38.14 0.78
CA LYS A 23 -19.85 -38.01 1.33
C LYS A 23 -19.20 -39.39 1.50
N LEU A 24 -17.95 -39.52 1.08
CA LEU A 24 -17.08 -40.68 1.33
C LEU A 24 -15.91 -40.21 2.20
N GLY A 25 -16.08 -40.35 3.52
CA GLY A 25 -15.09 -39.91 4.50
C GLY A 25 -15.00 -38.37 4.64
N ARG A 26 -13.85 -37.91 5.16
CA ARG A 26 -13.61 -36.48 5.43
C ARG A 26 -13.39 -35.65 4.16
N THR A 27 -12.82 -36.28 3.13
CA THR A 27 -12.28 -35.56 1.98
C THR A 27 -12.99 -35.92 0.68
N GLY A 28 -13.64 -37.07 0.53
CA GLY A 28 -14.25 -37.48 -0.73
C GLY A 28 -15.78 -37.35 -0.78
N GLY A 29 -16.32 -37.51 -1.98
CA GLY A 29 -17.74 -37.76 -2.21
C GLY A 29 -17.97 -38.55 -3.48
N THR A 30 -19.19 -39.02 -3.67
CA THR A 30 -19.70 -39.60 -4.90
C THR A 30 -21.04 -39.00 -5.28
N LEU A 31 -21.27 -38.81 -6.58
CA LEU A 31 -22.59 -38.49 -7.12
C LEU A 31 -22.96 -39.47 -8.23
N THR A 32 -24.25 -39.68 -8.45
CA THR A 32 -24.72 -40.36 -9.66
C THR A 32 -24.23 -39.57 -10.88
N CYS A 33 -23.67 -40.26 -11.86
CA CYS A 33 -23.10 -39.61 -13.02
C CYS A 33 -24.18 -38.87 -13.80
N MET A 34 -24.02 -37.55 -13.90
CA MET A 34 -24.98 -36.70 -14.61
C MET A 34 -24.97 -36.95 -16.11
N PHE A 35 -23.91 -37.56 -16.65
CA PHE A 35 -23.76 -37.81 -18.09
C PHE A 35 -24.46 -39.10 -18.52
N CYS A 36 -24.14 -40.24 -17.92
CA CYS A 36 -24.71 -41.54 -18.30
C CYS A 36 -25.90 -41.99 -17.43
N GLY A 37 -26.18 -41.33 -16.31
CA GLY A 37 -27.28 -41.67 -15.38
C GLY A 37 -27.11 -42.97 -14.59
N LYS A 38 -26.16 -43.85 -14.96
CA LYS A 38 -25.98 -45.18 -14.37
C LYS A 38 -24.73 -45.32 -13.51
N GLY A 39 -23.66 -44.58 -13.83
CA GLY A 39 -22.38 -44.66 -13.15
C GLY A 39 -22.27 -43.80 -11.90
N VAL A 40 -21.16 -43.93 -11.20
CA VAL A 40 -20.81 -43.11 -10.03
C VAL A 40 -19.63 -42.21 -10.38
N MET A 41 -19.80 -40.90 -10.21
CA MET A 41 -18.72 -39.92 -10.32
C MET A 41 -18.01 -39.75 -8.98
N GLN A 42 -16.69 -39.92 -8.96
CA GLN A 42 -15.87 -39.65 -7.78
C GLN A 42 -15.54 -38.16 -7.70
N VAL A 43 -15.75 -37.58 -6.51
CA VAL A 43 -15.56 -36.15 -6.24
C VAL A 43 -14.48 -35.95 -5.19
N LEU A 44 -13.27 -35.71 -5.67
CA LEU A 44 -12.07 -35.54 -4.87
C LEU A 44 -11.79 -34.05 -4.62
N PRO A 45 -11.39 -33.64 -3.41
CA PRO A 45 -11.12 -32.24 -3.12
C PRO A 45 -9.91 -31.78 -3.90
N ASN A 46 -9.92 -30.51 -4.33
CA ASN A 46 -8.83 -29.87 -5.06
C ASN A 46 -8.45 -30.55 -6.38
N THR A 47 -9.32 -31.41 -6.93
CA THR A 47 -9.17 -31.92 -8.30
C THR A 47 -10.00 -31.09 -9.27
N TYR A 48 -9.48 -30.92 -10.48
CA TYR A 48 -10.15 -30.21 -11.58
C TYR A 48 -10.85 -31.17 -12.55
N LYS A 49 -10.81 -32.48 -12.25
CA LYS A 49 -11.42 -33.56 -13.02
C LYS A 49 -12.23 -34.47 -12.10
N LEU A 50 -13.38 -34.91 -12.58
CA LEU A 50 -14.25 -35.92 -11.98
C LEU A 50 -14.32 -37.15 -12.87
N ASN A 51 -14.24 -38.34 -12.28
CA ASN A 51 -14.14 -39.59 -13.03
C ASN A 51 -15.44 -40.39 -12.94
N CYS A 52 -15.95 -40.89 -14.06
CA CYS A 52 -17.03 -41.89 -14.10
C CYS A 52 -16.62 -43.10 -14.95
N TYR A 53 -16.30 -44.21 -14.31
CA TYR A 53 -15.88 -45.45 -14.97
C TYR A 53 -16.96 -46.09 -15.86
N SER A 54 -18.24 -45.79 -15.63
CA SER A 54 -19.34 -46.33 -16.44
C SER A 54 -19.64 -45.50 -17.70
N CYS A 55 -19.06 -44.32 -17.85
CA CYS A 55 -19.17 -43.58 -19.09
C CYS A 55 -18.20 -44.17 -20.10
N ASP A 56 -18.63 -44.37 -21.35
CA ASP A 56 -17.70 -44.75 -22.41
C ASP A 56 -16.63 -43.65 -22.56
N PRO A 57 -15.33 -43.98 -22.67
CA PRO A 57 -14.30 -42.98 -22.86
C PRO A 57 -14.66 -42.15 -24.09
N LYS A 58 -14.83 -40.83 -23.94
CA LYS A 58 -14.85 -39.96 -25.12
C LYS A 58 -13.56 -40.24 -25.88
N LYS A 59 -13.62 -40.38 -27.22
CA LYS A 59 -12.48 -40.72 -28.12
C LYS A 59 -11.17 -40.00 -27.76
N ASN A 60 -11.23 -38.80 -27.16
CA ASN A 60 -10.06 -37.99 -26.80
C ASN A 60 -9.94 -37.56 -25.32
N LEU A 61 -10.87 -37.90 -24.40
CA LEU A 61 -10.88 -37.35 -23.02
C LEU A 61 -10.93 -38.40 -21.89
N GLY A 62 -11.03 -39.69 -22.21
CA GLY A 62 -11.14 -40.73 -21.19
C GLY A 62 -12.46 -40.65 -20.40
N HIS A 63 -12.46 -41.20 -19.17
CA HIS A 63 -13.60 -41.20 -18.24
C HIS A 63 -13.74 -39.90 -17.41
N TYR A 64 -13.13 -38.80 -17.86
CA TYR A 64 -12.94 -37.59 -17.07
C TYR A 64 -13.87 -36.45 -17.53
N TYR A 65 -14.41 -35.70 -16.57
CA TYR A 65 -15.23 -34.52 -16.80
C TYR A 65 -14.69 -33.34 -15.99
N THR A 66 -14.61 -32.17 -16.60
CA THR A 66 -14.23 -30.92 -15.95
C THR A 66 -15.46 -30.19 -15.40
N LEU A 67 -15.26 -29.14 -14.59
CA LEU A 67 -16.36 -28.28 -14.17
C LEU A 67 -17.06 -27.59 -15.35
N ILE A 68 -16.33 -27.32 -16.46
CA ILE A 68 -16.89 -26.78 -17.71
C ILE A 68 -17.88 -27.78 -18.32
N ASP A 69 -17.48 -29.05 -18.48
CA ASP A 69 -18.37 -30.09 -19.02
C ASP A 69 -19.67 -30.19 -18.22
N ILE A 70 -19.53 -30.11 -16.91
CA ILE A 70 -20.61 -30.22 -15.95
C ILE A 70 -21.55 -29.02 -16.03
N ALA A 71 -21.00 -27.80 -16.01
CA ALA A 71 -21.78 -26.58 -16.15
C ALA A 71 -22.50 -26.53 -17.49
N ARG A 72 -21.82 -26.92 -18.57
CA ARG A 72 -22.40 -27.05 -19.92
C ARG A 72 -23.66 -27.92 -19.91
N LYS A 73 -23.61 -29.07 -19.22
CA LYS A 73 -24.76 -29.98 -19.13
C LYS A 73 -25.86 -29.47 -18.21
N LEU A 74 -25.51 -28.98 -17.02
CA LEU A 74 -26.47 -28.60 -15.98
C LEU A 74 -27.18 -27.28 -16.29
N ASP A 75 -26.44 -26.29 -16.77
CA ASP A 75 -26.95 -24.95 -17.05
C ASP A 75 -27.32 -24.78 -18.53
N ASN A 76 -27.23 -25.85 -19.34
CA ASN A 76 -27.51 -25.85 -20.78
C ASN A 76 -26.72 -24.74 -21.53
N LEU A 77 -25.49 -24.50 -21.09
CA LEU A 77 -24.65 -23.43 -21.65
C LEU A 77 -24.17 -23.81 -23.04
N LYS A 78 -24.24 -22.85 -23.96
CA LYS A 78 -23.63 -22.92 -25.28
C LYS A 78 -22.44 -21.96 -25.31
N GLY A 79 -21.41 -22.30 -26.08
CA GLY A 79 -20.20 -21.48 -26.17
C GLY A 79 -18.92 -22.28 -26.07
N ASN A 80 -17.80 -21.58 -26.25
CA ASN A 80 -16.47 -22.13 -26.06
C ASN A 80 -16.16 -22.32 -24.55
N ASP A 81 -15.05 -23.02 -24.26
CA ASP A 81 -14.67 -23.34 -22.88
C ASP A 81 -14.41 -22.08 -22.03
N GLU A 82 -13.91 -21.00 -22.63
CA GLU A 82 -13.59 -19.75 -21.95
C GLU A 82 -14.86 -18.99 -21.52
N GLU A 83 -15.88 -18.94 -22.39
CA GLU A 83 -17.19 -18.34 -22.08
C GLU A 83 -17.87 -19.06 -20.91
N ILE A 84 -17.80 -20.39 -20.90
CA ILE A 84 -18.35 -21.21 -19.81
C ILE A 84 -17.53 -21.02 -18.53
N LEU A 85 -16.20 -20.94 -18.64
CA LEU A 85 -15.33 -20.70 -17.50
C LEU A 85 -15.58 -19.31 -16.87
N HIS A 86 -15.79 -18.29 -17.69
CA HIS A 86 -16.22 -16.96 -17.25
C HIS A 86 -17.60 -16.99 -16.58
N HIS A 87 -18.57 -17.71 -17.17
CA HIS A 87 -19.87 -17.93 -16.54
C HIS A 87 -19.74 -18.59 -15.16
N ILE A 88 -18.93 -19.65 -15.03
CA ILE A 88 -18.69 -20.32 -13.74
C ILE A 88 -18.04 -19.35 -12.73
N LYS A 89 -17.08 -18.53 -13.16
CA LYS A 89 -16.44 -17.53 -12.30
C LYS A 89 -17.48 -16.55 -11.73
N GLU A 90 -18.32 -15.95 -12.58
CA GLU A 90 -19.36 -15.00 -12.16
C GLU A 90 -20.39 -15.70 -11.24
N GLU A 91 -20.82 -16.90 -11.62
CA GLU A 91 -21.76 -17.73 -10.87
C GLU A 91 -21.21 -18.06 -9.46
N LEU A 92 -19.90 -18.25 -9.31
CA LEU A 92 -19.27 -18.56 -8.04
C LEU A 92 -18.69 -17.33 -7.31
N ASN A 93 -18.81 -16.13 -7.89
CA ASN A 93 -18.19 -14.91 -7.40
C ASN A 93 -16.68 -15.08 -7.08
N LEU A 94 -15.95 -15.71 -8.01
CA LEU A 94 -14.52 -15.99 -7.83
C LEU A 94 -13.67 -14.78 -8.18
N LYS A 95 -12.72 -14.46 -7.30
CA LYS A 95 -11.76 -13.34 -7.46
C LYS A 95 -10.56 -13.75 -8.32
N VAL A 96 -10.82 -14.16 -9.56
CA VAL A 96 -9.79 -14.57 -10.53
C VAL A 96 -10.12 -14.01 -11.91
N ASN A 97 -9.11 -13.59 -12.67
CA ASN A 97 -9.32 -13.04 -14.01
C ASN A 97 -9.27 -14.16 -15.06
N THR A 98 -10.32 -14.27 -15.85
CA THR A 98 -10.38 -15.10 -17.06
C THR A 98 -9.72 -14.40 -18.24
N LYS A 99 -9.46 -15.11 -19.34
CA LYS A 99 -8.96 -14.49 -20.57
C LYS A 99 -9.97 -13.46 -21.10
N ILE A 100 -11.27 -13.73 -20.96
CA ILE A 100 -12.32 -12.75 -21.28
C ILE A 100 -12.16 -11.49 -20.42
N ASP A 101 -11.90 -11.62 -19.11
CA ASP A 101 -11.63 -10.46 -18.26
C ASP A 101 -10.37 -9.71 -18.72
N GLU A 102 -9.30 -10.43 -19.05
CA GLU A 102 -8.04 -9.85 -19.53
C GLU A 102 -8.22 -9.09 -20.85
N ASP A 103 -8.94 -9.67 -21.82
CA ASP A 103 -9.25 -9.04 -23.10
C ASP A 103 -10.11 -7.78 -22.91
N TYR A 104 -11.09 -7.84 -21.99
CA TYR A 104 -11.85 -6.64 -21.60
C TYR A 104 -10.95 -5.60 -20.95
N ILE A 105 -10.12 -5.96 -19.97
CA ILE A 105 -9.20 -5.04 -19.31
C ILE A 105 -8.28 -4.38 -20.34
N ASP A 106 -7.69 -5.17 -21.25
CA ASP A 106 -6.82 -4.65 -22.30
C ASP A 106 -7.53 -3.64 -23.21
N LYS A 107 -8.78 -3.90 -23.59
CA LYS A 107 -9.61 -2.95 -24.36
C LYS A 107 -9.77 -1.60 -23.66
N TYR A 108 -9.97 -1.59 -22.33
CA TYR A 108 -10.08 -0.35 -21.56
C TYR A 108 -8.73 0.36 -21.41
N LEU A 109 -7.65 -0.39 -21.16
CA LEU A 109 -6.32 0.19 -21.10
C LEU A 109 -5.90 0.80 -22.45
N ASP A 110 -6.24 0.17 -23.57
CA ASP A 110 -6.01 0.74 -24.91
C ASP A 110 -6.79 2.04 -25.12
N PHE A 111 -8.02 2.10 -24.63
CA PHE A 111 -8.79 3.33 -24.62
C PHE A 111 -8.12 4.42 -23.76
N TYR A 112 -7.61 4.09 -22.57
CA TYR A 112 -6.92 5.05 -21.71
C TYR A 112 -5.63 5.57 -22.34
N VAL A 113 -4.85 4.71 -23.01
CA VAL A 113 -3.68 5.15 -23.80
C VAL A 113 -4.11 6.11 -24.91
N LYS A 114 -5.17 5.76 -25.65
CA LYS A 114 -5.69 6.59 -26.76
C LYS A 114 -6.15 7.98 -26.30
N GLU A 115 -6.83 8.05 -25.15
CA GLU A 115 -7.29 9.32 -24.57
C GLU A 115 -6.19 10.07 -23.82
N GLY A 116 -4.98 9.50 -23.70
CA GLY A 116 -3.81 10.14 -23.08
C GLY A 116 -3.85 10.19 -21.56
N PHE A 117 -4.52 9.25 -20.91
CA PHE A 117 -4.66 9.22 -19.45
C PHE A 117 -3.31 8.95 -18.76
N ASP A 118 -3.04 9.69 -17.70
CA ASP A 118 -1.95 9.45 -16.74
C ASP A 118 -2.54 8.77 -15.50
N LEU A 119 -2.19 7.50 -15.28
CA LEU A 119 -2.76 6.70 -14.21
C LEU A 119 -1.87 6.69 -12.97
N VAL A 120 -2.40 6.14 -11.87
CA VAL A 120 -1.70 6.01 -10.60
C VAL A 120 -2.13 4.72 -9.90
N PRO A 121 -1.22 3.96 -9.27
CA PRO A 121 -1.60 2.80 -8.51
C PRO A 121 -2.29 3.24 -7.22
N VAL A 122 -3.46 2.67 -6.95
CA VAL A 122 -4.30 2.99 -5.80
C VAL A 122 -4.37 1.78 -4.88
N ALA A 123 -4.18 2.03 -3.58
CA ALA A 123 -4.24 0.98 -2.57
C ALA A 123 -5.63 0.33 -2.55
N VAL A 124 -5.68 -1.00 -2.43
CA VAL A 124 -6.94 -1.71 -2.15
C VAL A 124 -7.30 -1.60 -0.67
N LYS A 125 -8.61 -1.65 -0.38
CA LYS A 125 -9.10 -1.64 1.00
C LYS A 125 -8.47 -2.81 1.77
N CYS A 126 -7.95 -2.55 2.97
CA CYS A 126 -7.27 -3.55 3.79
C CYS A 126 -8.13 -4.83 3.92
N PRO A 127 -7.64 -5.99 3.45
CA PRO A 127 -8.42 -7.23 3.43
C PRO A 127 -8.66 -7.78 4.83
N PHE A 128 -7.88 -7.36 5.83
CA PHE A 128 -8.01 -7.86 7.20
C PHE A 128 -9.15 -7.22 7.97
N CYS A 129 -9.44 -5.95 7.71
CA CYS A 129 -10.44 -5.22 8.48
C CYS A 129 -11.67 -4.82 7.68
N PHE A 130 -11.63 -4.88 6.35
CA PHE A 130 -12.73 -4.46 5.47
C PHE A 130 -13.22 -3.01 5.76
N GLY A 131 -12.36 -2.18 6.35
CA GLY A 131 -12.70 -0.83 6.83
C GLY A 131 -13.35 -0.75 8.20
N LYS A 132 -13.43 -1.85 8.96
CA LYS A 132 -13.84 -1.87 10.37
C LYS A 132 -12.61 -1.79 11.26
N GLY A 133 -12.19 -0.55 11.58
CA GLY A 133 -11.36 -0.19 12.74
C GLY A 133 -10.24 -1.16 13.11
N CYS A 134 -9.35 -1.52 12.18
CA CYS A 134 -8.10 -2.14 12.61
C CYS A 134 -7.22 -1.06 13.25
N PRO A 135 -6.40 -1.34 14.28
CA PRO A 135 -5.54 -0.33 14.92
C PRO A 135 -4.56 0.36 13.95
N LYS A 136 -4.17 -0.30 12.85
CA LYS A 136 -3.37 0.32 11.76
C LYS A 136 -4.19 1.18 10.81
N CYS A 137 -5.52 1.16 10.93
CA CYS A 137 -6.50 1.62 9.96
C CYS A 137 -7.45 2.70 10.52
N GLU A 138 -7.44 2.96 11.84
CA GLU A 138 -8.42 3.82 12.52
C GLU A 138 -8.27 5.32 12.20
N ASN A 139 -7.14 5.76 11.65
CA ASN A 139 -6.84 7.20 11.56
C ASN A 139 -7.00 7.86 10.18
N THR A 140 -7.42 7.16 9.10
CA THR A 140 -7.42 7.82 7.76
C THR A 140 -8.69 7.74 6.92
N GLY A 141 -9.73 6.98 7.29
CA GLY A 141 -11.07 7.00 6.65
C GLY A 141 -11.17 6.59 5.16
N ASN A 142 -10.06 6.64 4.40
CA ASN A 142 -10.00 6.61 2.93
C ASN A 142 -9.21 5.41 2.38
N TYR A 143 -9.02 4.35 3.18
CA TYR A 143 -8.37 3.13 2.70
C TYR A 143 -9.14 2.53 1.51
N GLY A 144 -8.48 2.44 0.36
CA GLY A 144 -9.07 1.93 -0.88
C GLY A 144 -9.14 2.94 -2.04
N LYS A 145 -8.90 4.23 -1.77
CA LYS A 145 -8.93 5.29 -2.79
C LYS A 145 -7.65 6.13 -2.86
N ASN A 146 -6.70 5.95 -1.95
CA ASN A 146 -5.46 6.72 -1.93
C ASN A 146 -4.42 6.14 -2.90
N PRO A 147 -3.73 6.99 -3.68
CA PRO A 147 -2.49 6.63 -4.35
C PRO A 147 -1.48 5.98 -3.40
N ILE A 148 -0.76 4.98 -3.88
CA ILE A 148 0.29 4.29 -3.11
C ILE A 148 1.54 5.15 -3.01
N GLU A 149 1.83 5.92 -4.05
CA GLU A 149 3.01 6.77 -4.10
C GLU A 149 2.76 8.12 -3.42
N SER A 150 3.73 8.59 -2.63
CA SER A 150 3.63 9.86 -1.90
C SER A 150 3.72 11.09 -2.82
N ASP A 151 4.42 10.97 -3.95
CA ASP A 151 4.68 12.01 -4.95
C ASP A 151 3.93 11.78 -6.26
N TRP A 152 2.82 11.04 -6.21
CA TRP A 152 2.04 10.63 -7.38
C TRP A 152 1.60 11.78 -8.30
N THR A 153 1.42 12.99 -7.76
CA THR A 153 1.03 14.18 -8.55
C THR A 153 2.13 14.68 -9.48
N LYS A 154 3.39 14.30 -9.23
CA LYS A 154 4.56 14.75 -10.00
C LYS A 154 5.10 13.68 -10.96
N LYS A 155 4.83 12.41 -10.68
CA LYS A 155 5.18 11.29 -11.55
C LYS A 155 4.20 11.19 -12.70
N GLU A 156 4.60 10.56 -13.79
CA GLU A 156 3.77 10.29 -14.95
C GLU A 156 3.82 8.80 -15.26
N HIS A 157 2.66 8.17 -15.44
CA HIS A 157 2.52 6.76 -15.76
C HIS A 157 1.56 6.62 -16.94
N LYS A 158 2.12 6.52 -18.15
CA LYS A 158 1.38 6.36 -19.41
C LYS A 158 1.60 5.00 -20.10
N ASP A 159 2.29 4.08 -19.44
CA ASP A 159 2.59 2.76 -19.98
C ASP A 159 1.50 1.74 -19.62
N LYS A 160 0.85 1.19 -20.65
CA LYS A 160 -0.14 0.10 -20.52
C LYS A 160 0.42 -1.12 -19.80
N VAL A 161 1.69 -1.47 -20.04
CA VAL A 161 2.29 -2.68 -19.45
C VAL A 161 2.40 -2.51 -17.94
N GLU A 162 2.88 -1.35 -17.49
CA GLU A 162 2.93 -0.96 -16.08
C GLU A 162 1.53 -1.04 -15.44
N TRP A 163 0.51 -0.44 -16.07
CA TRP A 163 -0.86 -0.45 -15.55
C TRP A 163 -1.43 -1.87 -15.42
N LYS A 164 -1.16 -2.73 -16.41
CA LYS A 164 -1.57 -4.13 -16.39
C LYS A 164 -0.88 -4.90 -15.26
N GLN A 165 0.39 -4.61 -14.98
CA GLN A 165 1.10 -5.19 -13.84
C GLN A 165 0.44 -4.80 -12.50
N TRP A 166 0.03 -3.54 -12.32
CA TRP A 166 -0.68 -3.11 -11.11
C TRP A 166 -1.98 -3.88 -10.90
N ILE A 167 -2.79 -4.03 -11.95
CA ILE A 167 -4.06 -4.78 -11.90
C ILE A 167 -3.80 -6.26 -11.58
N ASN A 168 -2.80 -6.87 -12.20
CA ASN A 168 -2.42 -8.27 -11.94
C ASN A 168 -1.90 -8.49 -10.52
N ASN A 169 -1.28 -7.47 -9.93
CA ASN A 169 -0.87 -7.45 -8.53
C ASN A 169 -2.04 -7.16 -7.56
N GLY A 170 -3.26 -7.05 -8.07
CA GLY A 170 -4.46 -6.81 -7.28
C GLY A 170 -4.57 -5.39 -6.74
N LEU A 171 -3.89 -4.43 -7.35
CA LEU A 171 -4.04 -3.01 -7.04
C LEU A 171 -5.23 -2.41 -7.80
N ASN A 172 -5.78 -1.33 -7.25
CA ASN A 172 -6.69 -0.48 -8.01
C ASN A 172 -5.87 0.51 -8.86
N ILE A 173 -6.52 1.13 -9.83
CA ILE A 173 -5.96 2.21 -10.64
C ILE A 173 -6.83 3.46 -10.53
N GLY A 174 -6.18 4.60 -10.36
CA GLY A 174 -6.77 5.92 -10.48
C GLY A 174 -6.28 6.62 -11.74
N VAL A 175 -7.06 7.57 -12.26
CA VAL A 175 -6.59 8.53 -13.26
C VAL A 175 -6.36 9.87 -12.59
N LYS A 176 -5.20 10.47 -12.87
CA LYS A 176 -4.89 11.82 -12.42
C LYS A 176 -5.69 12.80 -13.26
N CYS A 177 -6.35 13.76 -12.61
CA CYS A 177 -7.15 14.76 -13.29
C CYS A 177 -6.32 16.03 -13.55
N GLY A 178 -6.86 16.91 -14.38
CA GLY A 178 -6.24 18.15 -14.79
C GLY A 178 -5.44 18.05 -16.08
N GLN A 179 -4.41 18.90 -16.18
CA GLN A 179 -3.60 19.04 -17.38
C GLN A 179 -2.84 17.75 -17.77
N CYS A 180 -2.39 16.95 -16.80
CA CYS A 180 -1.55 15.75 -17.08
C CYS A 180 -2.25 14.68 -17.92
N SER A 181 -3.57 14.49 -17.71
CA SER A 181 -4.43 13.58 -18.47
C SER A 181 -5.37 14.32 -19.43
N ASN A 182 -5.26 15.64 -19.54
CA ASN A 182 -6.24 16.50 -20.22
C ASN A 182 -7.70 16.19 -19.80
N LEU A 183 -7.93 16.01 -18.49
CA LEU A 183 -9.17 15.49 -17.94
C LEU A 183 -9.78 16.40 -16.87
N LEU A 184 -11.07 16.65 -16.96
CA LEU A 184 -11.93 17.20 -15.90
C LEU A 184 -12.93 16.12 -15.54
N VAL A 185 -13.14 15.84 -14.25
CA VAL A 185 -14.15 14.88 -13.81
C VAL A 185 -15.16 15.55 -12.90
N VAL A 186 -16.43 15.39 -13.24
CA VAL A 186 -17.57 15.78 -12.41
C VAL A 186 -18.03 14.52 -11.68
N ASP A 187 -17.71 14.42 -10.39
CA ASP A 187 -18.07 13.28 -9.54
C ASP A 187 -19.42 13.54 -8.85
N LEU A 188 -20.43 12.80 -9.28
CA LEU A 188 -21.79 12.85 -8.77
C LEU A 188 -21.93 11.84 -7.63
N ASP A 189 -21.56 12.27 -6.42
CA ASP A 189 -21.57 11.41 -5.24
C ASP A 189 -22.98 11.26 -4.64
N HIS A 190 -23.28 10.06 -4.12
CA HIS A 190 -24.54 9.69 -3.46
C HIS A 190 -25.80 9.83 -4.34
N GLN A 191 -25.69 9.57 -5.64
CA GLN A 191 -26.80 9.63 -6.59
C GLN A 191 -26.97 8.27 -7.30
N GLU A 192 -28.16 7.67 -7.17
CA GLU A 192 -28.48 6.40 -7.87
C GLU A 192 -28.73 6.60 -9.37
N VAL A 193 -29.14 7.80 -9.74
CA VAL A 193 -29.41 8.23 -11.12
C VAL A 193 -28.84 9.63 -11.35
N ILE A 194 -28.35 9.90 -12.56
CA ILE A 194 -27.92 11.24 -12.96
C ILE A 194 -29.16 12.17 -12.95
N PRO A 195 -29.14 13.30 -12.22
CA PRO A 195 -30.26 14.22 -12.13
C PRO A 195 -30.69 14.71 -13.51
N ASP A 196 -32.00 14.83 -13.75
CA ASP A 196 -32.53 15.24 -15.06
C ASP A 196 -32.02 16.61 -15.52
N SER A 197 -31.73 17.51 -14.58
CA SER A 197 -31.13 18.81 -14.86
C SER A 197 -29.75 18.70 -15.51
N ILE A 198 -28.94 17.73 -15.07
CA ILE A 198 -27.59 17.46 -15.62
C ILE A 198 -27.70 16.58 -16.86
N LYS A 199 -28.53 15.52 -16.81
CA LYS A 199 -28.69 14.54 -17.89
C LYS A 199 -29.06 15.17 -19.23
N LYS A 200 -29.87 16.24 -19.23
CA LYS A 200 -30.28 16.95 -20.45
C LYS A 200 -29.16 17.77 -21.10
N ILE A 201 -28.18 18.21 -20.32
CA ILE A 201 -27.14 19.17 -20.76
C ILE A 201 -25.72 18.61 -20.72
N MET A 202 -25.52 17.41 -20.19
CA MET A 202 -24.19 16.81 -19.99
C MET A 202 -23.48 16.33 -21.26
N GLY A 203 -24.22 16.21 -22.37
CA GLY A 203 -23.71 15.69 -23.64
C GLY A 203 -23.44 14.18 -23.62
N ASN A 204 -22.97 13.64 -24.75
CA ASN A 204 -22.57 12.23 -24.85
C ASN A 204 -21.08 12.09 -24.50
N THR A 205 -20.78 11.94 -23.21
CA THR A 205 -19.41 11.79 -22.71
C THR A 205 -19.17 10.42 -22.08
N LEU A 206 -17.91 10.14 -21.73
CA LEU A 206 -17.56 8.93 -20.99
C LEU A 206 -18.19 8.98 -19.60
N ILE A 207 -18.95 7.94 -19.26
CA ILE A 207 -19.64 7.81 -17.97
C ILE A 207 -19.15 6.54 -17.29
N GLN A 208 -18.76 6.68 -16.03
CA GLN A 208 -18.45 5.55 -15.17
C GLN A 208 -19.40 5.53 -13.97
N LYS A 209 -20.08 4.40 -13.80
CA LYS A 209 -20.84 4.12 -12.59
C LYS A 209 -19.90 3.73 -11.44
N THR A 210 -20.09 4.36 -10.30
CA THR A 210 -19.36 4.11 -9.06
C THR A 210 -20.22 3.29 -8.09
N ALA A 211 -19.70 3.02 -6.89
CA ALA A 211 -20.49 2.37 -5.83
C ALA A 211 -21.71 3.20 -5.39
N HIS A 212 -21.62 4.52 -5.45
CA HIS A 212 -22.61 5.44 -4.89
C HIS A 212 -22.95 6.60 -5.83
N GLY A 213 -22.66 6.51 -7.14
CA GLY A 213 -22.70 7.68 -7.99
C GLY A 213 -22.22 7.45 -9.41
N PHE A 214 -21.82 8.55 -10.06
CA PHE A 214 -21.31 8.55 -11.42
C PHE A 214 -20.14 9.52 -11.56
N HIS A 215 -19.10 9.12 -12.29
CA HIS A 215 -18.10 10.05 -12.80
C HIS A 215 -18.47 10.42 -14.24
N LEU A 216 -18.61 11.71 -14.51
CA LEU A 216 -18.72 12.24 -15.88
C LEU A 216 -17.36 12.84 -16.26
N PHE A 217 -16.75 12.32 -17.32
CA PHE A 217 -15.42 12.74 -17.75
C PHE A 217 -15.54 13.79 -18.84
N TYR A 218 -14.73 14.83 -18.82
CA TYR A 218 -14.64 15.87 -19.84
C TYR A 218 -13.18 16.22 -20.11
N LYS A 219 -12.90 16.88 -21.24
CA LYS A 219 -11.57 17.44 -21.49
C LYS A 219 -11.26 18.50 -20.44
N TYR A 220 -9.99 18.61 -20.07
CA TYR A 220 -9.53 19.59 -19.09
C TYR A 220 -9.94 21.01 -19.49
N ASP A 221 -10.50 21.74 -18.53
CA ASP A 221 -10.90 23.11 -18.67
C ASP A 221 -10.33 23.91 -17.49
N LYS A 222 -9.44 24.84 -17.81
CA LYS A 222 -8.67 25.64 -16.82
C LYS A 222 -9.55 26.54 -15.96
N ASP A 223 -10.79 26.79 -16.36
CA ASP A 223 -11.70 27.66 -15.62
C ASP A 223 -12.27 26.96 -14.37
N PHE A 224 -12.13 25.63 -14.28
CA PHE A 224 -12.57 24.86 -13.12
C PHE A 224 -11.45 24.69 -12.08
N PRO A 225 -11.63 25.21 -10.86
CA PRO A 225 -10.79 24.83 -9.72
C PRO A 225 -11.18 23.44 -9.18
N LYS A 226 -10.28 22.81 -8.44
CA LYS A 226 -10.62 21.62 -7.66
C LYS A 226 -11.49 22.05 -6.49
N THR A 227 -12.75 21.64 -6.46
CA THR A 227 -13.71 22.12 -5.47
C THR A 227 -14.89 21.17 -5.31
N ARG A 228 -15.70 21.40 -4.28
CA ARG A 228 -16.98 20.74 -4.05
C ARG A 228 -18.12 21.75 -4.20
N ILE A 229 -19.16 21.36 -4.91
CA ILE A 229 -20.42 22.11 -5.02
C ILE A 229 -21.42 21.45 -4.06
N ASP A 230 -21.46 21.95 -2.83
CA ASP A 230 -22.24 21.34 -1.74
C ASP A 230 -23.74 21.23 -2.05
N ASP A 231 -24.32 22.27 -2.66
CA ASP A 231 -25.74 22.31 -3.06
C ASP A 231 -26.16 21.13 -3.95
N LEU A 232 -25.25 20.70 -4.83
CA LEU A 232 -25.51 19.62 -5.79
C LEU A 232 -24.90 18.29 -5.36
N LYS A 233 -24.10 18.28 -4.28
CA LYS A 233 -23.26 17.15 -3.85
C LYS A 233 -22.36 16.65 -4.97
N ILE A 234 -21.72 17.58 -5.67
CA ILE A 234 -20.83 17.31 -6.78
C ILE A 234 -19.40 17.66 -6.37
N ASP A 235 -18.45 16.77 -6.60
CA ASP A 235 -17.03 17.09 -6.50
C ASP A 235 -16.46 17.33 -7.91
N ILE A 236 -15.68 18.40 -8.08
CA ILE A 236 -14.99 18.76 -9.31
C ILE A 236 -13.52 18.37 -9.16
N GLU A 237 -13.14 17.31 -9.87
CA GLU A 237 -11.78 16.78 -9.86
C GLU A 237 -11.02 17.26 -11.11
N THR A 238 -9.96 18.02 -10.89
CA THR A 238 -9.11 18.65 -11.91
C THR A 238 -7.64 18.53 -11.49
N THR A 239 -6.76 19.46 -11.87
CA THR A 239 -5.32 19.45 -11.49
C THR A 239 -5.13 19.24 -9.98
N GLY A 240 -4.32 18.24 -9.62
CA GLY A 240 -4.10 17.80 -8.22
C GLY A 240 -5.20 16.87 -7.67
N GLY A 241 -6.18 16.53 -8.50
CA GLY A 241 -7.23 15.55 -8.26
C GLY A 241 -6.93 14.19 -8.86
N GLN A 242 -7.63 13.17 -8.39
CA GLN A 242 -7.63 11.85 -9.03
C GLN A 242 -8.95 11.14 -8.75
N VAL A 243 -9.35 10.27 -9.67
CA VAL A 243 -10.51 9.42 -9.49
C VAL A 243 -10.18 7.97 -9.78
N VAL A 244 -10.71 7.04 -8.98
CA VAL A 244 -10.54 5.61 -9.22
C VAL A 244 -11.37 5.19 -10.45
N ILE A 245 -10.75 4.46 -11.39
CA ILE A 245 -11.38 4.06 -12.66
C ILE A 245 -11.46 2.55 -12.86
N TYR A 246 -12.32 2.11 -13.78
CA TYR A 246 -12.42 0.72 -14.24
C TYR A 246 -11.04 0.20 -14.71
N PRO A 247 -10.63 -1.04 -14.39
CA PRO A 247 -11.39 -2.15 -13.83
C PRO A 247 -11.36 -2.25 -12.29
N SER A 248 -10.98 -1.18 -11.60
CA SER A 248 -10.84 -1.17 -10.14
C SER A 248 -12.10 -1.60 -9.39
N ILE A 249 -11.89 -2.20 -8.22
CA ILE A 249 -12.94 -2.66 -7.32
C ILE A 249 -12.84 -1.86 -6.01
N THR A 250 -13.91 -1.14 -5.68
CA THR A 250 -14.00 -0.35 -4.45
C THR A 250 -15.17 -0.82 -3.62
N SER A 251 -14.96 -1.10 -2.32
CA SER A 251 -16.00 -1.61 -1.42
C SER A 251 -16.70 -2.89 -1.93
N ASN A 252 -15.95 -3.78 -2.58
CA ASN A 252 -16.44 -4.99 -3.28
C ASN A 252 -17.40 -4.72 -4.44
N ILE A 253 -17.59 -3.47 -4.86
CA ILE A 253 -18.37 -3.10 -6.03
C ILE A 253 -17.39 -2.81 -7.17
N LYS A 254 -17.52 -3.56 -8.26
CA LYS A 254 -16.77 -3.31 -9.49
C LYS A 254 -17.30 -2.03 -10.11
N ARG A 255 -16.41 -1.12 -10.50
CA ARG A 255 -16.81 0.02 -11.33
C ARG A 255 -17.29 -0.50 -12.68
N SER A 256 -18.07 0.29 -13.41
CA SER A 256 -18.47 -0.05 -14.78
C SER A 256 -18.54 1.20 -15.63
N ILE A 257 -18.00 1.12 -16.83
CA ILE A 257 -18.17 2.16 -17.85
C ILE A 257 -19.34 1.75 -18.72
N GLU A 258 -20.30 2.66 -18.93
CA GLU A 258 -21.50 2.35 -19.70
C GLU A 258 -21.18 2.13 -21.18
N ASN A 259 -20.45 3.07 -21.78
CA ASN A 259 -20.00 3.02 -23.16
C ASN A 259 -18.62 3.66 -23.29
N LEU A 260 -17.75 3.03 -24.08
CA LEU A 260 -16.44 3.59 -24.43
C LEU A 260 -16.61 4.64 -25.54
N VAL A 261 -16.89 5.86 -25.13
CA VAL A 261 -16.94 7.04 -26.01
C VAL A 261 -15.76 7.97 -25.69
N PRO A 262 -15.22 8.72 -26.67
CA PRO A 262 -14.17 9.69 -26.43
C PRO A 262 -14.60 10.76 -25.43
N VAL A 263 -13.62 11.31 -24.70
CA VAL A 263 -13.89 12.40 -23.76
C VAL A 263 -14.12 13.71 -24.55
N ILE A 264 -15.25 14.37 -24.31
CA ILE A 264 -15.65 15.61 -25.01
C ILE A 264 -15.34 16.86 -24.17
N GLU A 265 -15.35 18.03 -24.80
CA GLU A 265 -15.38 19.29 -24.05
C GLU A 265 -16.67 19.40 -23.24
N ILE A 266 -16.60 20.02 -22.07
CA ILE A 266 -17.78 20.22 -21.23
C ILE A 266 -18.80 21.12 -21.96
N PRO A 267 -20.07 20.69 -22.12
CA PRO A 267 -21.07 21.51 -22.80
C PRO A 267 -21.26 22.87 -22.13
N LYS A 268 -21.44 23.93 -22.94
CA LYS A 268 -21.51 25.33 -22.46
C LYS A 268 -22.57 25.54 -21.37
N GLU A 269 -23.73 24.91 -21.51
CA GLU A 269 -24.82 25.00 -20.53
C GLU A 269 -24.45 24.35 -19.20
N LEU A 270 -23.85 23.17 -19.23
CA LEU A 270 -23.36 22.50 -18.02
C LEU A 270 -22.22 23.29 -17.38
N LYS A 271 -21.26 23.78 -18.18
CA LYS A 271 -20.15 24.62 -17.69
C LYS A 271 -20.67 25.82 -16.93
N LYS A 272 -21.62 26.57 -17.52
CA LYS A 272 -22.25 27.72 -16.88
C LYS A 272 -22.94 27.34 -15.58
N LEU A 273 -23.77 26.28 -15.58
CA LEU A 273 -24.46 25.80 -14.40
C LEU A 273 -23.51 25.47 -13.24
N LEU A 274 -22.40 24.77 -13.51
CA LEU A 274 -21.44 24.40 -12.49
C LEU A 274 -20.66 25.62 -11.99
N LEU A 275 -20.12 26.46 -12.87
CA LEU A 275 -19.37 27.65 -12.49
C LEU A 275 -20.21 28.65 -11.67
N ASP A 276 -21.48 28.86 -12.03
CA ASP A 276 -22.41 29.72 -11.29
C ASP A 276 -22.67 29.22 -9.86
N LYS A 277 -22.45 27.93 -9.61
CA LYS A 277 -22.63 27.25 -8.32
C LYS A 277 -21.35 27.05 -7.53
N ILE A 278 -20.19 27.29 -8.14
CA ILE A 278 -18.91 27.32 -7.43
C ILE A 278 -18.89 28.60 -6.61
N THR A 279 -19.21 28.49 -5.33
CA THR A 279 -18.86 29.54 -4.36
C THR A 279 -17.34 29.61 -4.32
N VAL A 280 -16.78 30.78 -4.64
CA VAL A 280 -15.34 31.10 -4.74
C VAL A 280 -14.52 30.25 -3.76
N PRO A 281 -13.44 29.59 -4.22
CA PRO A 281 -12.68 28.66 -3.41
C PRO A 281 -12.33 29.30 -2.07
N ARG A 282 -12.74 28.66 -0.96
CA ARG A 282 -12.18 28.97 0.35
C ARG A 282 -10.68 28.78 0.21
N GLN A 283 -9.90 29.86 0.29
CA GLN A 283 -8.47 29.76 0.57
C GLN A 283 -8.30 28.77 1.72
N THR A 284 -7.35 27.85 1.58
CA THR A 284 -7.06 26.92 2.66
C THR A 284 -6.67 27.73 3.90
N GLU A 285 -7.01 27.26 5.10
CA GLU A 285 -6.62 27.97 6.34
C GLU A 285 -5.10 28.20 6.38
N SER A 286 -4.30 27.30 5.81
CA SER A 286 -2.84 27.47 5.66
C SER A 286 -2.44 28.62 4.73
N GLU A 287 -3.18 28.84 3.64
CA GLU A 287 -2.94 29.96 2.71
C GLU A 287 -3.38 31.28 3.33
N LYS A 288 -4.54 31.31 4.00
CA LYS A 288 -4.99 32.47 4.78
C LYS A 288 -3.97 32.83 5.86
N ILE A 289 -3.58 31.86 6.69
CA ILE A 289 -2.57 32.08 7.75
C ILE A 289 -1.25 32.58 7.16
N ARG A 290 -0.80 32.08 6.01
CA ARG A 290 0.45 32.58 5.38
C ARG A 290 0.31 34.00 4.86
N GLU A 291 -0.83 34.30 4.23
CA GLU A 291 -1.12 35.63 3.71
C GLU A 291 -1.28 36.61 4.88
N ASP A 292 -2.11 36.29 5.88
CA ASP A 292 -2.29 37.04 7.13
C ASP A 292 -0.96 37.28 7.84
N ILE A 293 -0.10 36.26 7.98
CA ILE A 293 1.24 36.42 8.59
C ILE A 293 2.12 37.42 7.81
N GLN A 294 1.99 37.47 6.48
CA GLN A 294 2.79 38.33 5.61
C GLN A 294 2.23 39.74 5.45
N THR A 295 0.90 39.88 5.48
CA THR A 295 0.21 41.13 5.16
C THR A 295 -0.29 41.87 6.39
N GLU A 296 -0.60 41.18 7.49
CA GLU A 296 -1.03 41.85 8.71
C GLU A 296 0.17 42.42 9.47
N ASP A 297 0.15 43.75 9.66
CA ASP A 297 1.03 44.42 10.59
C ASP A 297 0.55 44.11 12.02
N PHE A 298 0.99 42.99 12.61
CA PHE A 298 0.68 42.61 14.00
C PHE A 298 1.26 43.57 15.05
N LYS A 299 1.64 44.80 14.68
CA LYS A 299 1.99 45.84 15.64
C LYS A 299 0.77 46.09 16.51
N ILE A 300 0.82 45.55 17.72
CA ILE A 300 -0.17 45.87 18.71
C ILE A 300 0.01 47.35 19.06
N ASP A 301 -1.04 48.14 18.85
CA ASP A 301 -1.09 49.53 19.27
C ASP A 301 -0.83 49.58 20.79
N PRO A 302 0.33 50.12 21.23
CA PRO A 302 0.71 50.10 22.64
C PRO A 302 -0.29 50.82 23.54
N ASN A 303 -1.07 51.75 22.99
CA ASN A 303 -2.12 52.48 23.71
C ASN A 303 -3.31 51.58 24.06
N LYS A 304 -3.65 50.60 23.21
CA LYS A 304 -4.78 49.68 23.42
C LYS A 304 -4.53 48.65 24.51
N LEU A 305 -3.26 48.30 24.76
CA LEU A 305 -2.86 47.39 25.83
C LEU A 305 -2.33 48.08 27.09
N GLN A 306 -2.39 49.42 27.15
CA GLN A 306 -1.79 50.20 28.26
C GLN A 306 -0.30 49.83 28.50
N LEU A 307 0.47 49.57 27.43
CA LEU A 307 1.86 49.14 27.54
C LEU A 307 2.85 50.30 27.66
N ILE A 308 2.37 51.55 27.55
CA ILE A 308 3.19 52.74 27.71
C ILE A 308 3.42 52.98 29.21
N ASN A 309 4.69 52.98 29.63
CA ASN A 309 5.19 53.17 31.01
C ASN A 309 5.11 51.96 31.98
N ASN A 310 5.05 50.71 31.50
CA ASN A 310 4.92 49.58 32.43
C ASN A 310 6.15 49.22 33.29
N ASN A 311 7.19 50.06 33.40
CA ASN A 311 8.40 49.77 34.19
C ASN A 311 8.87 48.31 33.98
N LEU A 312 8.76 47.78 32.75
CA LEU A 312 9.08 46.38 32.45
C LEU A 312 10.59 46.12 32.41
N GLU A 313 11.39 47.12 32.78
CA GLU A 313 12.80 47.00 33.09
C GLU A 313 12.97 45.91 34.16
N GLY A 314 13.34 44.71 33.71
CA GLY A 314 13.55 43.53 34.55
C GLY A 314 12.46 42.44 34.48
N SER A 315 11.21 42.75 34.10
CA SER A 315 10.11 41.77 34.10
C SER A 315 9.83 41.13 32.73
N CYS A 316 10.20 41.81 31.64
CA CYS A 316 10.02 41.30 30.27
C CYS A 316 10.79 39.99 30.03
N ASN A 317 12.02 39.90 30.54
CA ASN A 317 12.85 38.70 30.46
C ASN A 317 12.19 37.49 31.15
N SER A 318 11.61 37.71 32.34
CA SER A 318 10.96 36.64 33.09
C SER A 318 9.71 36.09 32.40
N SER A 319 8.98 36.94 31.67
CA SER A 319 7.76 36.56 30.97
C SER A 319 8.07 35.81 29.66
N PHE A 320 9.08 36.27 28.91
CA PHE A 320 9.57 35.56 27.72
C PHE A 320 10.19 34.20 28.07
N ILE A 321 10.91 34.10 29.19
CA ILE A 321 11.42 32.81 29.69
C ILE A 321 10.26 31.89 30.11
N LYS A 322 9.24 32.38 30.82
CA LYS A 322 8.07 31.56 31.19
C LYS A 322 7.32 31.07 29.94
N LEU A 323 7.04 31.96 28.99
CA LEU A 323 6.37 31.64 27.73
C LEU A 323 7.21 30.64 26.91
N GLY A 324 8.50 30.91 26.76
CA GLY A 324 9.43 30.02 26.11
C GLY A 324 9.48 28.64 26.79
N GLY A 325 9.44 28.58 28.12
CA GLY A 325 9.36 27.32 28.87
C GLY A 325 8.08 26.53 28.60
N ILE A 326 6.95 27.21 28.36
CA ILE A 326 5.70 26.57 27.93
C ILE A 326 5.83 26.06 26.49
N LEU A 327 6.33 26.90 25.57
CA LEU A 327 6.55 26.53 24.17
C LEU A 327 7.49 25.34 24.02
N ARG A 328 8.53 25.25 24.85
CA ARG A 328 9.49 24.12 24.89
C ARG A 328 8.86 22.76 25.21
N LYS A 329 7.65 22.74 25.77
CA LYS A 329 6.91 21.48 25.96
C LYS A 329 6.40 20.89 24.64
N GLN A 330 6.32 21.69 23.57
CA GLN A 330 5.71 21.33 22.30
C GLN A 330 6.60 21.60 21.07
N LEU A 331 7.55 22.51 21.18
CA LEU A 331 8.42 22.95 20.08
C LEU A 331 9.88 22.72 20.44
N ASN A 332 10.74 22.40 19.47
CA ASN A 332 12.20 22.31 19.67
C ASN A 332 12.80 23.69 20.02
N LEU A 333 14.09 23.71 20.39
CA LEU A 333 14.76 24.93 20.85
C LEU A 333 14.83 26.03 19.75
N ASN A 334 15.06 25.62 18.50
CA ASN A 334 15.17 26.52 17.36
C ASN A 334 13.82 27.16 17.02
N ASP A 335 12.76 26.34 16.95
CA ASP A 335 11.39 26.81 16.69
C ASP A 335 10.88 27.69 17.81
N THR A 336 11.18 27.33 19.07
CA THR A 336 10.88 28.20 20.22
C THR A 336 11.61 29.54 20.08
N GLY A 337 12.89 29.53 19.69
CA GLY A 337 13.65 30.75 19.44
C GLY A 337 13.05 31.60 18.32
N TYR A 338 12.64 30.96 17.22
CA TYR A 338 11.97 31.64 16.11
C TYR A 338 10.68 32.32 16.57
N VAL A 339 9.79 31.58 17.26
CA VAL A 339 8.54 32.13 17.79
C VAL A 339 8.82 33.28 18.75
N LEU A 340 9.77 33.14 19.69
CA LEU A 340 10.11 34.22 20.62
C LEU A 340 10.70 35.44 19.89
N HIS A 341 11.45 35.26 18.80
CA HIS A 341 11.93 36.37 17.97
C HIS A 341 10.80 37.10 17.25
N VAL A 342 9.84 36.36 16.69
CA VAL A 342 8.64 36.92 16.05
C VAL A 342 7.83 37.70 17.10
N LEU A 343 7.53 37.09 18.24
CA LEU A 343 6.79 37.76 19.32
C LEU A 343 7.54 39.00 19.85
N ASN A 344 8.87 38.94 20.00
CA ASN A 344 9.68 40.08 20.40
C ASN A 344 9.59 41.24 19.39
N LYS A 345 9.58 40.94 18.09
CA LYS A 345 9.52 41.94 17.02
C LYS A 345 8.15 42.58 16.90
N HIS A 346 7.09 41.81 17.14
CA HIS A 346 5.71 42.23 16.85
C HIS A 346 4.93 42.69 18.10
N LEU A 347 5.26 42.20 19.30
CA LEU A 347 4.53 42.53 20.53
C LEU A 347 5.15 43.69 21.33
N LEU A 348 6.44 43.97 21.16
CA LEU A 348 7.14 45.00 21.94
C LEU A 348 7.30 46.29 21.13
N ALA A 349 6.95 47.43 21.73
CA ALA A 349 7.15 48.75 21.12
C ALA A 349 8.64 49.02 20.82
N ASN A 350 9.52 48.55 21.70
CA ASN A 350 10.97 48.53 21.51
C ASN A 350 11.44 47.07 21.60
N PRO A 351 11.58 46.36 20.47
CA PRO A 351 12.04 44.97 20.46
C PRO A 351 13.38 44.81 21.19
N MET A 352 13.52 43.75 21.99
CA MET A 352 14.80 43.41 22.59
C MET A 352 15.83 43.07 21.52
N GLN A 353 17.11 43.35 21.80
CA GLN A 353 18.19 42.93 20.92
C GLN A 353 18.15 41.41 20.74
N SER A 354 18.40 40.95 19.51
CA SER A 354 18.37 39.53 19.15
C SER A 354 19.24 38.66 20.08
N ARG A 355 20.41 39.18 20.47
CA ARG A 355 21.33 38.53 21.42
C ARG A 355 20.67 38.20 22.76
N THR A 356 19.79 39.08 23.26
CA THR A 356 19.08 38.91 24.53
C THR A 356 18.07 37.77 24.44
N ILE A 357 17.33 37.67 23.33
CA ILE A 357 16.41 36.54 23.08
C ILE A 357 17.18 35.23 22.95
N THR A 358 18.30 35.22 22.22
CA THR A 358 19.15 34.03 22.12
C THR A 358 19.69 33.59 23.48
N ALA A 359 20.06 34.53 24.35
CA ALA A 359 20.47 34.21 25.73
C ALA A 359 19.32 33.57 26.53
N MET A 360 18.10 34.11 26.43
CA MET A 360 16.91 33.49 27.06
C MET A 360 16.65 32.09 26.52
N VAL A 361 16.68 31.90 25.20
CA VAL A 361 16.49 30.59 24.57
C VAL A 361 17.51 29.58 25.09
N ARG A 362 18.78 29.97 25.27
CA ARG A 362 19.78 29.10 25.88
C ARG A 362 19.42 28.68 27.30
N GLU A 363 18.86 29.57 28.12
CA GLU A 363 18.39 29.21 29.47
C GLU A 363 17.20 28.24 29.44
N LEU A 364 16.44 28.19 28.35
CA LEU A 364 15.31 27.29 28.18
C LEU A 364 15.72 25.85 27.81
N SER A 365 16.99 25.61 27.50
CA SER A 365 17.53 24.27 27.28
C SER A 365 17.30 23.31 28.45
N LYS A 366 17.09 23.84 29.67
CA LYS A 366 16.74 23.07 30.87
C LYS A 366 15.33 22.43 30.83
N TYR A 367 14.44 22.92 29.95
CA TYR A 367 13.10 22.36 29.75
C TYR A 367 13.13 21.38 28.57
N SER A 368 13.71 20.18 28.79
CA SER A 368 14.27 19.32 27.73
C SER A 368 13.45 18.08 27.36
N GLN A 369 12.19 17.95 27.77
CA GLN A 369 11.42 16.72 27.49
C GLN A 369 11.32 16.41 25.98
N PHE A 370 11.26 17.45 25.13
CA PHE A 370 11.27 17.31 23.67
C PHE A 370 12.66 16.95 23.11
N ASP A 371 13.73 17.40 23.77
CA ASP A 371 15.11 17.09 23.33
C ASP A 371 15.50 15.64 23.62
N GLU A 372 14.80 14.96 24.53
CA GLU A 372 15.02 13.53 24.80
C GLU A 372 14.53 12.66 23.63
N GLN A 373 13.48 13.11 22.91
CA GLN A 373 12.99 12.44 21.70
C GLN A 373 13.90 12.69 20.49
N GLU A 374 14.41 13.91 20.34
CA GLU A 374 15.40 14.25 19.31
C GLU A 374 16.71 13.47 19.54
N LEU A 375 17.21 13.47 20.78
CA LEU A 375 18.37 12.68 21.16
C LEU A 375 18.13 11.17 20.97
N ALA A 376 16.93 10.68 21.22
CA ALA A 376 16.56 9.29 20.94
C ALA A 376 16.65 8.96 19.43
N HIS A 377 16.27 9.88 18.54
CA HIS A 377 16.45 9.71 17.10
C HIS A 377 17.94 9.69 16.71
N GLU A 378 18.76 10.57 17.29
CA GLU A 378 20.20 10.57 17.02
C GLU A 378 20.88 9.29 17.53
N ILE A 379 20.47 8.76 18.68
CA ILE A 379 20.94 7.46 19.20
C ILE A 379 20.55 6.31 18.27
N ILE A 380 19.31 6.29 17.76
CA ILE A 380 18.88 5.29 16.77
C ILE A 380 19.74 5.40 15.51
N LYS A 381 19.98 6.61 15.00
CA LYS A 381 20.81 6.84 13.81
C LYS A 381 22.24 6.31 14.02
N TYR A 382 22.84 6.64 15.15
CA TYR A 382 24.16 6.13 15.50
C TYR A 382 24.19 4.59 15.58
N LEU A 383 23.22 3.97 16.25
CA LEU A 383 23.11 2.50 16.35
C LEU A 383 22.78 1.81 15.01
N LYS A 384 22.16 2.50 14.05
CA LYS A 384 22.00 1.98 12.68
C LYS A 384 23.34 1.81 11.98
N ASP A 385 24.30 2.69 12.25
CA ASP A 385 25.62 2.68 11.60
C ASP A 385 26.57 1.66 12.25
N VAL A 386 26.52 1.50 13.58
CA VAL A 386 27.43 0.62 14.33
C VAL A 386 26.84 -0.72 14.77
N GLU A 387 25.55 -0.95 14.49
CA GLU A 387 24.72 -2.10 14.89
C GLU A 387 24.50 -2.26 16.40
N GLU A 388 25.57 -2.26 17.20
CA GLU A 388 25.54 -2.30 18.66
C GLU A 388 26.65 -1.44 19.29
N ALA A 389 26.38 -0.82 20.42
CA ALA A 389 27.39 -0.04 21.14
C ALA A 389 27.16 -0.02 22.66
N PRO A 390 28.23 0.07 23.48
CA PRO A 390 28.09 0.33 24.90
C PRO A 390 27.63 1.78 25.12
N ARG A 391 26.93 2.02 26.24
CA ARG A 391 26.40 3.34 26.60
C ARG A 391 27.44 4.47 26.55
N THR A 392 28.69 4.19 26.87
CA THR A 392 29.77 5.19 26.88
C THR A 392 30.12 5.67 25.48
N GLU A 393 30.11 4.77 24.51
CA GLU A 393 30.41 5.04 23.12
C GLU A 393 29.26 5.79 22.45
N ILE A 394 28.01 5.37 22.73
CA ILE A 394 26.80 6.10 22.31
C ILE A 394 26.82 7.55 22.83
N ALA A 395 27.17 7.75 24.11
CA ALA A 395 27.24 9.10 24.69
C ALA A 395 28.34 9.97 24.04
N MET A 396 29.49 9.37 23.72
CA MET A 396 30.56 10.07 23.00
C MET A 396 30.18 10.37 21.54
N GLY A 397 29.53 9.43 20.85
CA GLY A 397 29.16 9.55 19.44
C GLY A 397 28.00 10.51 19.19
N VAL A 398 27.04 10.59 20.12
CA VAL A 398 25.84 11.42 19.96
C VAL A 398 25.97 12.76 20.69
N ALA A 399 26.39 12.75 21.95
CA ALA A 399 26.42 13.96 22.78
C ALA A 399 27.82 14.58 22.89
N GLY A 400 28.86 13.97 22.30
CA GLY A 400 30.25 14.44 22.40
C GLY A 400 30.86 14.34 23.80
N THR A 401 30.14 13.79 24.78
CA THR A 401 30.58 13.68 26.17
C THR A 401 29.88 12.54 26.89
N ASN A 402 30.63 11.85 27.76
CA ASN A 402 30.09 10.82 28.65
C ASN A 402 30.10 11.27 30.13
N ARG A 403 30.13 12.59 30.38
CA ARG A 403 30.12 13.19 31.73
C ARG A 403 29.02 14.23 31.87
N GLY A 404 28.68 14.57 33.12
CA GLY A 404 27.75 15.66 33.45
C GLY A 404 26.34 15.47 32.91
N GLU A 405 25.75 16.56 32.42
CA GLU A 405 24.36 16.60 31.95
C GLU A 405 24.12 15.78 30.68
N GLY A 406 25.07 15.80 29.73
CA GLY A 406 24.98 14.97 28.50
C GLY A 406 24.87 13.48 28.81
N LYS A 407 25.62 13.02 29.82
CA LYS A 407 25.51 11.65 30.35
C LYS A 407 24.07 11.34 30.79
N LEU A 408 23.48 12.19 31.62
CA LEU A 408 22.13 11.99 32.16
C LEU A 408 21.06 12.00 31.07
N ARG A 409 21.20 12.88 30.07
CA ARG A 409 20.27 12.95 28.92
C ARG A 409 20.31 11.70 28.06
N VAL A 410 21.51 11.19 27.75
CA VAL A 410 21.67 9.93 27.00
C VAL A 410 21.08 8.74 27.76
N ASP A 411 21.24 8.68 29.09
CA ASP A 411 20.64 7.62 29.91
C ASP A 411 19.11 7.64 29.87
N LYS A 412 18.50 8.84 29.94
CA LYS A 412 17.04 8.99 29.84
C LYS A 412 16.53 8.60 28.45
N ALA A 413 17.20 9.05 27.38
CA ALA A 413 16.83 8.70 26.01
C ALA A 413 16.97 7.19 25.74
N LEU A 414 18.05 6.55 26.20
CA LEU A 414 18.21 5.09 26.11
C LEU A 414 17.12 4.35 26.90
N LYS A 415 16.78 4.82 28.11
CA LYS A 415 15.68 4.24 28.89
C LYS A 415 14.34 4.36 28.16
N TYR A 416 14.07 5.51 27.54
CA TYR A 416 12.89 5.71 26.70
C TYR A 416 12.86 4.73 25.50
N LEU A 417 13.98 4.60 24.77
CA LEU A 417 14.09 3.70 23.62
C LEU A 417 13.91 2.22 23.99
N VAL A 418 14.44 1.80 25.13
CA VAL A 418 14.27 0.44 25.65
C VAL A 418 12.83 0.19 26.08
N THR A 419 12.20 1.16 26.76
CA THR A 419 10.80 1.04 27.23
C THR A 419 9.82 0.93 26.06
N ASN A 420 10.10 1.60 24.94
CA ASN A 420 9.27 1.57 23.73
C ASN A 420 9.73 0.53 22.69
N GLU A 421 10.59 -0.41 23.06
CA GLU A 421 11.03 -1.53 22.20
C GLU A 421 11.69 -1.11 20.86
N TYR A 422 12.32 0.06 20.80
CA TYR A 422 13.15 0.45 19.65
C TYR A 422 14.58 -0.09 19.76
N VAL A 423 15.08 -0.24 20.99
CA VAL A 423 16.44 -0.72 21.31
C VAL A 423 16.35 -1.78 22.39
N THR A 424 17.18 -2.82 22.32
CA THR A 424 17.31 -3.83 23.38
C THR A 424 18.65 -3.69 24.09
N LYS A 425 18.68 -3.93 25.40
CA LYS A 425 19.91 -3.89 26.20
C LYS A 425 20.41 -5.32 26.45
N ARG A 426 21.60 -5.64 25.95
CA ARG A 426 22.28 -6.93 26.15
C ARG A 426 23.57 -6.71 26.94
N GLY A 427 23.51 -6.94 28.26
CA GLY A 427 24.62 -6.65 29.16
C GLY A 427 24.91 -5.15 29.24
N THR A 428 26.11 -4.74 28.82
CA THR A 428 26.54 -3.33 28.77
C THR A 428 26.26 -2.64 27.43
N LYS A 429 25.84 -3.41 26.42
CA LYS A 429 25.59 -2.94 25.06
C LYS A 429 24.10 -2.71 24.79
N TYR A 430 23.84 -1.81 23.87
CA TYR A 430 22.52 -1.50 23.32
C TYR A 430 22.53 -1.83 21.84
N GLU A 431 21.52 -2.57 21.39
CA GLU A 431 21.37 -3.06 20.02
C GLU A 431 20.04 -2.56 19.48
N LEU A 432 20.02 -2.03 18.26
CA LEU A 432 18.78 -1.61 17.62
C LEU A 432 17.91 -2.85 17.36
N ILE A 433 16.66 -2.84 17.82
CA ILE A 433 15.72 -3.88 17.41
C ILE A 433 15.44 -3.63 15.93
N LYS A 434 15.84 -4.58 15.07
CA LYS A 434 15.55 -4.53 13.63
C LYS A 434 14.05 -4.58 13.45
N GLN A 435 13.40 -3.42 13.47
CA GLN A 435 12.02 -3.29 13.05
C GLN A 435 12.00 -3.71 11.58
N LEU A 436 11.14 -4.68 11.27
CA LEU A 436 10.87 -5.06 9.89
C LEU A 436 10.26 -3.81 9.22
N ASP A 437 11.09 -3.09 8.46
CA ASP A 437 10.60 -2.06 7.55
C ASP A 437 9.82 -2.78 6.45
N TRP A 438 8.50 -2.81 6.64
CA TRP A 438 7.57 -3.23 5.61
C TRP A 438 7.55 -2.15 4.54
N SER A 439 8.52 -2.16 3.63
CA SER A 439 8.47 -1.31 2.44
C SER A 439 7.30 -1.75 1.56
N GLY A 440 6.36 -0.84 1.30
CA GLY A 440 5.16 -1.10 0.48
C GLY A 440 5.43 -1.16 -1.03
N SER A 441 6.66 -0.91 -1.47
CA SER A 441 7.07 -0.92 -2.87
C SER A 441 7.93 -2.16 -3.16
N LEU A 442 7.38 -3.08 -3.97
CA LEU A 442 8.10 -4.21 -4.55
C LEU A 442 8.97 -3.69 -5.71
N ILE A 443 10.29 -3.59 -5.52
CA ILE A 443 11.16 -2.97 -6.54
C ILE A 443 11.55 -3.92 -7.67
N ASN A 444 11.47 -5.25 -7.50
CA ASN A 444 11.61 -6.21 -8.61
C ASN A 444 11.11 -7.60 -8.18
N VAL A 445 10.21 -8.19 -8.95
CA VAL A 445 9.78 -9.58 -8.78
C VAL A 445 10.65 -10.45 -9.69
N GLY A 446 11.51 -11.28 -9.08
CA GLY A 446 12.39 -12.16 -9.85
C GLY A 446 11.69 -13.35 -10.53
N ILE A 447 12.35 -13.92 -11.53
CA ILE A 447 11.91 -15.09 -12.31
C ILE A 447 11.78 -16.33 -11.39
N PRO A 448 10.70 -17.12 -11.49
CA PRO A 448 10.53 -18.35 -10.72
C PRO A 448 11.69 -19.34 -10.91
N LEU A 449 12.33 -19.76 -9.82
CA LEU A 449 13.36 -20.80 -9.84
C LEU A 449 12.73 -22.20 -10.01
N LYS A 450 13.12 -22.92 -11.06
CA LYS A 450 12.83 -24.36 -11.22
C LYS A 450 13.76 -25.18 -10.33
N PHE A 451 13.41 -25.33 -9.05
CA PHE A 451 14.17 -26.16 -8.10
C PHE A 451 13.28 -27.21 -7.42
N LYS A 452 13.78 -28.45 -7.30
CA LYS A 452 13.06 -29.59 -6.70
C LYS A 452 13.51 -29.78 -5.24
N VAL A 453 12.63 -29.47 -4.29
CA VAL A 453 12.90 -29.67 -2.86
C VAL A 453 12.49 -31.10 -2.46
N PRO A 454 13.39 -31.92 -1.89
CA PRO A 454 13.03 -33.27 -1.44
C PRO A 454 11.99 -33.21 -0.30
N TYR A 455 11.06 -34.18 -0.27
CA TYR A 455 10.05 -34.41 0.80
C TYR A 455 8.79 -33.53 0.81
N PHE A 456 8.66 -32.57 -0.10
CA PHE A 456 7.35 -32.01 -0.47
C PHE A 456 6.89 -32.66 -1.79
N HIS A 457 5.58 -32.68 -2.06
CA HIS A 457 5.06 -33.11 -3.37
C HIS A 457 5.76 -32.33 -4.51
N ASN A 458 5.64 -32.82 -5.75
CA ASN A 458 6.45 -32.40 -6.92
C ASN A 458 6.60 -30.87 -7.18
N TRP A 459 5.81 -30.01 -6.53
CA TRP A 459 5.83 -28.55 -6.66
C TRP A 459 5.42 -27.89 -5.33
N ALA A 460 6.15 -26.85 -4.90
CA ALA A 460 5.74 -25.94 -3.82
C ALA A 460 5.95 -24.50 -4.30
N ASN A 461 4.92 -23.66 -4.18
CA ASN A 461 4.98 -22.25 -4.55
C ASN A 461 5.04 -21.41 -3.28
N PHE A 462 6.07 -20.60 -3.15
CA PHE A 462 6.22 -19.61 -2.08
C PHE A 462 6.05 -18.23 -2.69
N ARG A 463 5.25 -17.39 -2.05
CA ARG A 463 5.04 -16.00 -2.43
C ARG A 463 6.05 -15.12 -1.73
N TYR A 464 6.30 -13.93 -2.29
CA TYR A 464 7.11 -12.93 -1.62
C TYR A 464 6.43 -12.51 -0.30
N GLY A 465 7.12 -12.74 0.82
CA GLY A 465 6.59 -12.54 2.17
C GLY A 465 6.16 -13.82 2.89
N ASP A 466 6.16 -14.98 2.22
CA ASP A 466 5.92 -16.26 2.89
C ASP A 466 7.13 -16.64 3.75
N LEU A 467 6.90 -16.83 5.05
CA LEU A 467 7.91 -17.32 5.98
C LEU A 467 7.96 -18.85 5.91
N ILE A 468 9.04 -19.41 5.37
CA ILE A 468 9.25 -20.86 5.29
C ILE A 468 9.99 -21.32 6.55
N LEU A 469 9.26 -21.90 7.50
CA LEU A 469 9.84 -22.54 8.70
C LEU A 469 9.92 -24.05 8.51
N ILE A 470 11.14 -24.57 8.34
CA ILE A 470 11.40 -26.01 8.26
C ILE A 470 11.90 -26.48 9.63
N GLY A 471 10.98 -27.03 10.44
CA GLY A 471 11.29 -27.56 11.77
C GLY A 471 11.46 -29.09 11.78
N SER A 472 12.52 -29.58 12.43
CA SER A 472 12.66 -30.98 12.83
C SER A 472 12.00 -31.20 14.21
N LYS A 473 11.28 -32.31 14.40
CA LYS A 473 10.69 -32.67 15.70
C LYS A 473 11.73 -32.78 16.83
N ASN A 474 13.01 -32.94 16.50
CA ASN A 474 14.02 -33.37 17.48
C ASN A 474 14.92 -32.24 18.02
N LYS A 475 14.63 -30.95 17.74
CA LYS A 475 15.43 -29.76 18.18
C LYS A 475 16.93 -29.77 17.81
N LYS A 476 17.42 -30.82 17.16
CA LYS A 476 18.76 -30.97 16.57
C LYS A 476 18.60 -31.68 15.23
N GLY A 477 18.98 -31.03 14.13
CA GLY A 477 19.00 -31.64 12.80
C GLY A 477 20.43 -31.98 12.41
N ASN A 478 20.78 -33.26 12.36
CA ASN A 478 21.94 -33.71 11.59
C ASN A 478 21.43 -34.05 10.18
N VAL A 479 21.92 -33.35 9.17
CA VAL A 479 21.68 -33.71 7.77
C VAL A 479 22.68 -34.80 7.40
N SER A 480 22.27 -36.07 7.46
CA SER A 480 23.04 -37.18 6.91
C SER A 480 22.60 -37.46 5.47
N GLN A 481 22.87 -36.52 4.55
CA GLN A 481 22.86 -36.85 3.13
C GLN A 481 24.23 -37.44 2.79
N THR A 482 24.28 -38.65 2.26
CA THR A 482 25.53 -39.29 1.82
C THR A 482 25.96 -38.81 0.44
N LYS A 483 25.01 -38.31 -0.37
CA LYS A 483 25.22 -37.75 -1.72
C LYS A 483 24.20 -36.65 -1.98
N GLY A 484 24.57 -35.65 -2.76
CA GLY A 484 23.64 -34.68 -3.34
C GLY A 484 24.19 -34.12 -4.65
N SER A 485 23.33 -33.52 -5.46
CA SER A 485 23.70 -33.02 -6.79
C SER A 485 23.55 -31.51 -6.89
N LEU A 486 24.36 -30.91 -7.75
CA LEU A 486 24.29 -29.50 -8.13
C LEU A 486 24.02 -29.43 -9.64
N ILE A 487 23.03 -28.64 -10.05
CA ILE A 487 22.75 -28.37 -11.46
C ILE A 487 23.33 -27.01 -11.80
N VAL A 488 24.32 -26.98 -12.69
CA VAL A 488 24.93 -25.76 -13.21
C VAL A 488 24.86 -25.81 -14.73
N ASN A 489 24.24 -24.80 -15.36
CA ASN A 489 24.04 -24.75 -16.81
C ASN A 489 23.40 -26.03 -17.37
N GLU A 490 22.29 -26.46 -16.74
CA GLU A 490 21.51 -27.66 -17.12
C GLU A 490 22.23 -29.01 -16.96
N ASN A 491 23.49 -29.03 -16.51
CA ASN A 491 24.23 -30.24 -16.22
C ASN A 491 24.17 -30.59 -14.73
N GLU A 492 23.57 -31.74 -14.42
CA GLU A 492 23.51 -32.27 -13.06
C GLU A 492 24.78 -33.05 -12.73
N THR A 493 25.52 -32.58 -11.73
CA THR A 493 26.72 -33.27 -11.23
C THR A 493 26.50 -33.71 -9.79
N SER A 494 26.74 -35.00 -9.51
CA SER A 494 26.61 -35.57 -8.17
C SER A 494 27.92 -35.45 -7.38
N TYR A 495 27.81 -35.07 -6.12
CA TYR A 495 28.94 -34.92 -5.20
C TYR A 495 28.69 -35.67 -3.88
N ALA A 496 29.77 -36.08 -3.21
CA ALA A 496 29.70 -36.43 -1.79
C ALA A 496 29.29 -35.19 -0.98
N ALA A 497 28.60 -35.34 0.15
CA ALA A 497 28.02 -34.18 0.85
C ALA A 497 29.03 -33.11 1.29
N THR A 498 30.25 -33.50 1.65
CA THR A 498 31.35 -32.56 1.95
C THR A 498 31.79 -31.78 0.72
N ASP A 499 31.87 -32.45 -0.44
CA ASP A 499 32.25 -31.83 -1.71
C ASP A 499 31.12 -30.97 -2.27
N LEU A 500 29.86 -31.40 -2.11
CA LEU A 500 28.69 -30.62 -2.51
C LEU A 500 28.66 -29.29 -1.76
N ARG A 501 28.93 -29.32 -0.45
CA ARG A 501 29.00 -28.11 0.37
C ARG A 501 30.11 -27.18 -0.12
N ARG A 502 31.30 -27.72 -0.41
CA ARG A 502 32.41 -26.94 -0.98
C ARG A 502 32.04 -26.33 -2.32
N LYS A 503 31.41 -27.10 -3.21
CA LYS A 503 30.96 -26.66 -4.55
C LYS A 503 29.87 -25.60 -4.50
N ILE A 504 28.94 -25.70 -3.54
CA ILE A 504 27.94 -24.66 -3.27
C ILE A 504 28.64 -23.36 -2.84
N LEU A 505 29.61 -23.44 -1.92
CA LEU A 505 30.35 -22.26 -1.47
C LEU A 505 31.16 -21.63 -2.59
N GLU A 506 31.83 -22.43 -3.41
CA GLU A 506 32.53 -21.97 -4.61
C GLU A 506 31.57 -21.31 -5.61
N ALA A 507 30.41 -21.91 -5.88
CA ALA A 507 29.41 -21.38 -6.80
C ALA A 507 28.83 -20.03 -6.35
N PHE A 508 28.73 -19.82 -5.03
CA PHE A 508 28.33 -18.54 -4.43
C PHE A 508 29.51 -17.60 -4.15
N ASN A 509 30.73 -17.96 -4.56
CA ASN A 509 31.95 -17.17 -4.35
C ASN A 509 32.27 -16.88 -2.86
N TYR A 510 31.88 -17.79 -1.96
CA TYR A 510 32.22 -17.74 -0.54
C TYR A 510 33.57 -18.38 -0.24
N SER A 511 34.25 -17.88 0.79
CA SER A 511 35.50 -18.48 1.29
C SER A 511 35.24 -19.88 1.84
N VAL A 512 35.70 -20.91 1.11
CA VAL A 512 35.60 -22.31 1.53
C VAL A 512 36.26 -22.50 2.89
N THR A 513 37.49 -22.00 3.08
CA THR A 513 38.26 -22.16 4.31
C THR A 513 37.58 -21.58 5.55
N ARG A 514 36.81 -20.49 5.39
CA ARG A 514 36.05 -19.87 6.50
C ARG A 514 34.82 -20.68 6.92
N TYR A 515 34.19 -21.41 5.99
CA TYR A 515 32.87 -22.01 6.21
C TYR A 515 32.82 -23.53 6.13
N GLU A 516 33.93 -24.19 5.79
CA GLU A 516 34.03 -25.64 5.68
C GLU A 516 33.70 -26.37 6.99
N ARG A 517 34.04 -25.78 8.14
CA ARG A 517 33.79 -26.34 9.48
C ARG A 517 32.61 -25.72 10.23
N ALA A 518 31.92 -24.75 9.64
CA ALA A 518 30.78 -24.10 10.29
C ALA A 518 29.62 -25.11 10.45
N GLN A 519 28.90 -25.11 11.57
CA GLN A 519 27.73 -26.01 11.73
C GLN A 519 26.49 -25.47 11.00
N SER A 520 26.44 -24.15 10.81
CA SER A 520 25.45 -23.43 10.01
C SER A 520 26.19 -22.36 9.21
N ILE A 521 25.70 -22.08 8.01
CA ILE A 521 26.17 -20.95 7.20
C ILE A 521 24.96 -20.06 7.02
N ASP A 522 25.04 -18.83 7.54
CA ASP A 522 24.05 -17.82 7.21
C ASP A 522 24.22 -17.47 5.74
N LEU A 523 23.30 -17.95 4.90
CA LEU A 523 23.25 -17.59 3.49
C LEU A 523 22.82 -16.13 3.39
N PHE A 524 23.80 -15.23 3.41
CA PHE A 524 23.54 -13.82 3.15
C PHE A 524 23.17 -13.65 1.67
N ARG A 525 21.94 -13.17 1.44
CA ARG A 525 21.42 -12.55 0.22
C ARG A 525 22.46 -12.37 -0.90
N TYR A 526 22.30 -13.12 -1.98
CA TYR A 526 22.63 -12.58 -3.30
C TYR A 526 21.36 -12.02 -3.91
N THR A 527 21.39 -10.72 -4.20
CA THR A 527 20.50 -10.13 -5.21
C THR A 527 20.96 -10.67 -6.55
N VAL A 528 20.29 -11.73 -7.02
CA VAL A 528 20.41 -12.15 -8.41
C VAL A 528 19.33 -11.37 -9.16
N TYR A 529 19.76 -10.50 -10.07
CA TYR A 529 18.86 -9.93 -11.07
C TYR A 529 18.29 -11.07 -11.89
N THR A 530 16.97 -11.11 -11.95
CA THR A 530 16.20 -11.93 -12.88
C THR A 530 15.08 -11.10 -13.42
#